data_AF-A0A445AZG7-F1
#
_entry.id   AF-A0A445AZG7-F1
#
_cell.length_a   1.000
_cell.length_b   1.000
_cell.length_c   1.000
_cell.angle_alpha   90.00
_cell.angle_beta   90.00
_cell.angle_gamma   90.00
#
_symmetry.space_group_name_H-M   'P 1'
#
loop_
_entity.id
_entity.type
_entity.pdbx_description
1 polymer ?
#
loop_
_entity_poly.entity_id
_entity_poly.type
_entity_poly.pdbx_seq_one_letter_code
_entity_poly.pdbx_strand_id
1 'polypeptide(L)'
;MPENSTGDNIHNSSEGNLFPEKFDYNKLNPTDKKIFDSVKNISLATLVRNVLDMSVEGEDNQKKFKRTFVVFIQKCFLLPTTVSVASPIHKPPIFHVDNIREWDWAKHVLNFLMKGVENKRKGKK
;
A
#
# COMPACT_ATOMS: atom_id res chain seq x y z
N MET A 1 21.00 -15.38 -46.23
CA MET A 1 20.21 -15.70 -45.02
C MET A 1 20.03 -14.39 -44.25
N PRO A 2 18.79 -13.90 -44.05
CA PRO A 2 18.57 -12.73 -43.22
C PRO A 2 18.16 -13.11 -41.79
N GLU A 3 18.42 -12.17 -40.91
CA GLU A 3 18.51 -12.24 -39.46
C GLU A 3 17.15 -12.45 -38.78
N ASN A 4 17.11 -13.39 -37.82
CA ASN A 4 15.98 -13.54 -36.91
C ASN A 4 16.08 -12.45 -35.82
N SER A 5 15.30 -11.38 -36.00
CA SER A 5 14.94 -10.47 -34.91
C SER A 5 14.02 -11.23 -33.94
N THR A 6 14.61 -11.77 -32.87
CA THR A 6 13.86 -12.23 -31.70
C THR A 6 13.27 -10.99 -31.05
N GLY A 7 12.04 -10.66 -31.44
CA GLY A 7 11.19 -9.79 -30.65
C GLY A 7 11.01 -10.45 -29.29
N ASP A 8 11.63 -9.84 -28.27
CA ASP A 8 11.39 -10.18 -26.89
C ASP A 8 9.90 -10.02 -26.61
N ASN A 9 9.19 -11.14 -26.66
CA ASN A 9 7.85 -11.27 -26.14
C ASN A 9 7.98 -11.09 -24.63
N ILE A 10 7.87 -9.84 -24.17
CA ILE A 10 7.64 -9.52 -22.77
C ILE A 10 6.34 -10.22 -22.41
N HIS A 11 6.49 -11.39 -21.82
CA HIS A 11 5.41 -12.13 -21.18
C HIS A 11 4.94 -11.25 -20.03
N ASN A 12 3.95 -10.41 -20.33
CA ASN A 12 3.10 -9.80 -19.33
C ASN A 12 2.32 -10.94 -18.69
N SER A 13 2.93 -11.61 -17.72
CA SER A 13 2.22 -12.48 -16.81
C SER A 13 1.10 -11.63 -16.20
N SER A 14 -0.13 -12.02 -16.51
CA SER A 14 -1.35 -11.47 -15.95
C SER A 14 -1.48 -11.91 -14.49
N GLU A 15 -0.46 -11.64 -13.69
CA GLU A 15 -0.50 -11.78 -12.25
C GLU A 15 -1.48 -10.72 -11.77
N GLY A 16 -2.70 -11.18 -11.50
CA GLY A 16 -3.82 -10.34 -11.13
C GLY A 16 -3.44 -9.40 -10.01
N ASN A 17 -4.02 -8.20 -10.02
CA ASN A 17 -3.76 -7.20 -8.99
C ASN A 17 -4.01 -7.82 -7.60
N LEU A 18 -2.94 -8.08 -6.83
CA LEU A 18 -3.01 -8.75 -5.53
C LEU A 18 -3.84 -7.94 -4.51
N PHE A 19 -4.11 -6.68 -4.83
CA PHE A 19 -4.92 -5.79 -4.00
C PHE A 19 -6.39 -5.86 -4.42
N PRO A 20 -7.30 -6.18 -3.48
CA PRO A 20 -8.73 -6.13 -3.76
C PRO A 20 -9.17 -4.68 -4.06
N GLU A 21 -10.01 -4.53 -5.08
CA GLU A 21 -10.57 -3.23 -5.50
C GLU A 21 -11.45 -2.59 -4.42
N LYS A 22 -12.06 -3.42 -3.56
CA LYS A 22 -12.87 -3.00 -2.40
C LYS A 22 -12.39 -3.70 -1.13
N PHE A 23 -12.06 -2.90 -0.12
CA PHE A 23 -11.71 -3.40 1.20
C PHE A 23 -12.97 -3.52 2.07
N ASP A 24 -13.22 -4.70 2.61
CA ASP A 24 -14.35 -4.97 3.49
C ASP A 24 -13.86 -5.19 4.92
N TYR A 25 -14.01 -4.16 5.77
CA TYR A 25 -13.64 -4.21 7.18
C TYR A 25 -14.34 -5.33 7.94
N ASN A 26 -15.59 -5.64 7.57
CA ASN A 26 -16.39 -6.62 8.30
C ASN A 26 -15.80 -8.03 8.16
N LYS A 27 -15.08 -8.30 7.06
CA LYS A 27 -14.42 -9.57 6.76
C LYS A 27 -13.06 -9.75 7.45
N LEU A 28 -12.54 -8.74 8.15
CA LEU A 28 -11.28 -8.88 8.88
C LEU A 28 -11.42 -9.79 10.10
N ASN A 29 -10.37 -10.55 10.39
CA ASN A 29 -10.25 -11.25 11.67
C ASN A 29 -10.07 -10.24 12.82
N PRO A 30 -10.30 -10.64 14.09
CA PRO A 30 -10.22 -9.72 15.23
C PRO A 30 -8.85 -9.04 15.42
N THR A 31 -7.76 -9.75 15.11
CA THR A 31 -6.40 -9.22 15.22
C THR A 31 -6.18 -8.09 14.24
N ASP A 32 -6.59 -8.27 12.99
CA ASP A 32 -6.47 -7.27 11.93
C ASP A 32 -7.38 -6.07 12.19
N LYS A 33 -8.58 -6.28 12.74
CA LYS A 33 -9.45 -5.18 13.19
C LYS A 33 -8.75 -4.30 14.22
N LYS A 34 -8.12 -4.92 15.23
CA LYS A 34 -7.38 -4.20 16.28
C LYS A 34 -6.20 -3.40 15.72
N ILE A 35 -5.48 -3.97 14.76
CA ILE A 35 -4.38 -3.27 14.06
C ILE A 35 -4.96 -2.08 13.27
N PHE A 36 -6.00 -2.30 12.48
CA PHE A 36 -6.63 -1.27 11.67
C PHE A 36 -7.12 -0.09 12.53
N ASP A 37 -7.85 -0.38 13.61
CA ASP A 37 -8.41 0.65 14.48
C ASP A 37 -7.32 1.48 15.17
N SER A 38 -6.17 0.88 15.48
CA SER A 38 -5.03 1.60 16.07
C SER A 38 -4.41 2.65 15.14
N VAL A 39 -4.57 2.51 13.80
CA VAL A 39 -3.96 3.39 12.80
C VAL A 39 -4.96 4.20 11.98
N LYS A 40 -6.26 3.86 12.00
CA LYS A 40 -7.31 4.45 11.17
C LYS A 40 -7.37 5.99 11.27
N ASN A 41 -7.24 6.53 12.49
CA ASN A 41 -7.42 7.96 12.77
C ASN A 41 -6.15 8.63 13.34
N ILE A 42 -4.98 8.01 13.18
CA ILE A 42 -3.74 8.57 13.73
C ILE A 42 -3.32 9.84 12.97
N SER A 43 -2.93 10.90 13.68
CA SER A 43 -2.42 12.12 13.03
C SER A 43 -1.02 11.89 12.44
N LEU A 44 -0.63 12.70 11.45
CA LEU A 44 0.73 12.63 10.90
C LEU A 44 1.78 12.95 11.97
N ALA A 45 1.53 13.96 12.83
CA ALA A 45 2.42 14.30 13.93
C ALA A 45 2.61 13.13 14.92
N THR A 46 1.54 12.39 15.23
CA THR A 46 1.66 11.19 16.08
C THR A 46 2.39 10.05 15.37
N LEU A 47 2.17 9.86 14.06
CA LEU A 47 2.95 8.87 13.29
C LEU A 47 4.45 9.18 13.30
N VAL A 48 4.83 10.45 13.10
CA VAL A 48 6.23 10.86 13.11
C VAL A 48 6.88 10.56 14.46
N ARG A 49 6.23 10.94 15.58
CA ARG A 49 6.72 10.59 16.92
C ARG A 49 6.84 9.09 17.11
N ASN A 50 5.80 8.33 16.75
CA ASN A 50 5.82 6.87 16.87
C ASN A 50 6.97 6.22 16.09
N VAL A 51 7.25 6.67 14.87
CA VAL A 51 8.36 6.13 14.07
C VAL A 51 9.72 6.46 14.69
N LEU A 52 9.87 7.65 15.28
CA LEU A 52 11.13 8.08 15.91
C LEU A 52 11.37 7.41 17.27
N ASP A 53 10.31 7.22 18.06
CA ASP A 53 10.40 6.79 19.46
C ASP A 53 10.26 5.26 19.63
N MET A 54 9.82 4.53 18.59
CA MET A 54 9.69 3.07 18.65
C MET A 54 11.06 2.39 18.66
N SER A 55 11.28 1.53 19.65
CA SER A 55 12.36 0.54 19.58
C SER A 55 12.10 -0.44 18.43
N VAL A 56 13.18 -0.93 17.83
CA VAL A 56 13.16 -2.00 16.82
C VAL A 56 13.74 -3.32 17.35
N GLU A 57 14.04 -3.37 18.66
CA GLU A 57 14.53 -4.57 19.33
C GLU A 57 13.39 -5.57 19.57
N GLY A 58 13.56 -6.79 19.06
CA GLY A 58 12.57 -7.86 19.16
C GLY A 58 11.57 -7.87 18.00
N GLU A 59 11.10 -9.07 17.66
CA GLU A 59 10.26 -9.32 16.47
C GLU A 59 8.95 -8.52 16.51
N ASP A 60 8.30 -8.45 17.68
CA ASP A 60 7.04 -7.71 17.84
C ASP A 60 7.19 -6.21 17.62
N ASN A 61 8.28 -5.63 18.13
CA ASN A 61 8.57 -4.22 17.97
C ASN A 61 8.96 -3.91 16.52
N GLN A 62 9.72 -4.80 15.89
CA GLN A 62 10.03 -4.70 14.47
C GLN A 62 8.77 -4.73 13.61
N LYS A 63 7.82 -5.63 13.88
CA LYS A 63 6.52 -5.69 13.18
C LYS A 63 5.71 -4.40 13.40
N LYS A 64 5.64 -3.89 14.63
CA LYS A 64 4.96 -2.62 14.95
C LYS A 64 5.59 -1.42 14.24
N PHE A 65 6.92 -1.34 14.21
CA PHE A 65 7.66 -0.32 13.50
C PHE A 65 7.36 -0.37 12.00
N LYS A 66 7.51 -1.54 11.36
CA LYS A 66 7.20 -1.71 9.91
C LYS A 66 5.79 -1.26 9.57
N ARG A 67 4.79 -1.66 10.37
CA ARG A 67 3.38 -1.26 10.20
C ARG A 67 3.21 0.26 10.26
N THR A 68 3.79 0.88 11.29
CA THR A 68 3.72 2.33 11.51
C THR A 68 4.42 3.10 10.39
N PHE A 69 5.59 2.63 9.97
CA PHE A 69 6.38 3.21 8.88
C PHE A 69 5.64 3.16 7.54
N VAL A 70 5.02 2.03 7.20
CA VAL A 70 4.19 1.89 6.00
C VAL A 70 3.03 2.90 6.01
N VAL A 71 2.32 3.03 7.14
CA VAL A 71 1.23 4.01 7.28
C VAL A 71 1.75 5.45 7.15
N PHE A 72 2.93 5.75 7.69
CA PHE A 72 3.58 7.06 7.55
C PHE A 72 3.88 7.39 6.09
N ILE A 73 4.53 6.49 5.35
CA ILE A 73 4.80 6.67 3.91
C ILE A 73 3.51 6.89 3.13
N GLN A 74 2.48 6.07 3.39
CA GLN A 74 1.19 6.22 2.73
C GLN A 74 0.55 7.59 3.00
N LYS A 75 0.58 8.08 4.25
CA LYS A 75 0.04 9.41 4.56
C LYS A 75 0.84 10.55 3.93
N CYS A 76 2.17 10.49 3.95
CA CYS A 76 3.02 11.54 3.40
C CYS A 76 2.92 11.66 1.88
N PHE A 77 2.94 10.52 1.18
CA PHE A 77 3.09 10.51 -0.28
C PHE A 77 1.78 10.28 -1.04
N LEU A 78 0.80 9.60 -0.43
CA LEU A 78 -0.46 9.23 -1.09
C LEU A 78 -1.66 10.06 -0.61
N LEU A 79 -1.52 10.82 0.49
CA LEU A 79 -2.57 11.69 1.05
C LEU A 79 -2.08 13.12 1.38
N PRO A 80 -1.42 13.88 0.49
CA PRO A 80 -0.89 15.21 0.86
C PRO A 80 -1.98 16.21 1.27
N THR A 81 -3.20 16.06 0.75
CA THR A 81 -4.31 17.01 0.96
C THR A 81 -5.65 16.30 0.89
N THR A 82 -6.17 15.81 2.02
CA THR A 82 -7.58 15.92 2.45
C THR A 82 -7.87 14.94 3.58
N VAL A 83 -8.59 15.47 4.56
CA VAL A 83 -9.31 14.87 5.68
C VAL A 83 -9.56 13.34 5.56
N SER A 84 -8.77 12.58 6.32
CA SER A 84 -9.17 11.47 7.21
C SER A 84 -9.68 10.11 6.71
N VAL A 85 -9.51 9.66 5.46
CA VAL A 85 -9.78 8.24 5.16
C VAL A 85 -8.71 7.60 4.29
N ALA A 86 -7.93 6.69 4.88
CA ALA A 86 -7.00 5.85 4.13
C ALA A 86 -7.76 5.00 3.09
N SER A 87 -7.41 5.16 1.81
CA SER A 87 -7.98 4.37 0.71
C SER A 87 -7.82 2.86 0.96
N PRO A 88 -8.81 2.02 0.58
CA PRO A 88 -8.71 0.55 0.56
C PRO A 88 -7.38 -0.02 0.05
N ILE A 89 -6.78 0.68 -0.92
CA ILE A 89 -5.53 0.35 -1.61
C ILE A 89 -4.32 0.27 -0.66
N HIS A 90 -4.40 0.96 0.48
CA HIS A 90 -3.28 1.11 1.42
C HIS A 90 -3.27 0.05 2.53
N LYS A 91 -4.25 -0.87 2.55
CA LYS A 91 -4.53 -1.68 3.74
C LYS A 91 -3.82 -3.05 3.75
N PRO A 92 -3.65 -3.78 2.64
CA PRO A 92 -2.93 -5.06 2.65
C PRO A 92 -1.48 -5.00 3.17
N PRO A 93 -0.68 -3.95 2.88
CA PRO A 93 0.69 -3.87 3.39
C PRO A 93 0.76 -3.66 4.91
N ILE A 94 -0.32 -3.21 5.56
CA ILE A 94 -0.39 -3.02 7.01
C ILE A 94 -0.51 -4.40 7.71
N PHE A 95 -1.20 -5.35 7.10
CA PHE A 95 -1.41 -6.68 7.69
C PHE A 95 -0.25 -7.63 7.37
N HIS A 96 0.35 -7.51 6.19
CA HIS A 96 1.37 -8.45 5.69
C HIS A 96 2.75 -7.79 5.48
N VAL A 97 3.22 -7.03 6.48
CA VAL A 97 4.51 -6.29 6.42
C VAL A 97 5.73 -7.19 6.22
N ASP A 98 5.68 -8.45 6.66
CA ASP A 98 6.81 -9.37 6.57
C ASP A 98 7.02 -9.89 5.14
N ASN A 99 5.96 -9.87 4.33
CA ASN A 99 5.96 -10.34 2.95
C ASN A 99 5.83 -9.20 1.95
N ILE A 100 6.11 -7.95 2.34
CA ILE A 100 5.80 -6.76 1.52
C ILE A 100 6.37 -6.79 0.09
N ARG A 101 7.46 -7.52 -0.14
CA ARG A 101 8.08 -7.72 -1.46
C ARG A 101 7.22 -8.58 -2.41
N GLU A 102 6.40 -9.47 -1.87
CA GLU A 102 5.50 -10.33 -2.64
C GLU A 102 4.30 -9.55 -3.20
N TRP A 103 4.03 -8.36 -2.68
CA TRP A 103 2.83 -7.58 -3.02
C TRP A 103 3.02 -6.59 -4.17
N ASP A 104 4.15 -6.59 -4.88
CA ASP A 104 4.49 -5.67 -6.00
C ASP A 104 3.91 -4.25 -5.83
N TRP A 105 4.15 -3.66 -4.66
CA TRP A 105 3.47 -2.45 -4.22
C TRP A 105 3.79 -1.24 -5.12
N ALA A 106 5.01 -1.19 -5.65
CA ALA A 106 5.45 -0.15 -6.56
C ALA A 106 4.63 -0.17 -7.87
N LYS A 107 4.45 -1.34 -8.49
CA LYS A 107 3.63 -1.49 -9.69
C LYS A 107 2.17 -1.15 -9.42
N HIS A 108 1.64 -1.54 -8.26
CA HIS A 108 0.28 -1.21 -7.88
C HIS A 108 0.04 0.30 -7.75
N VAL A 109 0.91 1.01 -7.03
CA VAL A 109 0.83 2.47 -6.86
C VAL A 109 0.97 3.18 -8.21
N LEU A 110 1.90 2.74 -9.05
CA LEU A 110 2.08 3.29 -10.40
C LEU A 110 0.82 3.12 -11.25
N ASN A 111 0.23 1.92 -11.29
CA ASN A 111 -1.02 1.64 -12.01
C ASN A 111 -2.18 2.50 -11.51
N PHE A 112 -2.29 2.70 -10.20
CA PHE A 112 -3.31 3.58 -9.62
C PHE A 112 -3.15 5.04 -10.08
N LEU A 113 -1.93 5.58 -10.02
CA LEU A 113 -1.64 6.95 -10.47
C LEU A 113 -1.94 7.13 -11.96
N MET A 114 -1.53 6.19 -12.81
CA MET A 114 -1.82 6.23 -14.25
C MET A 114 -3.32 6.23 -14.52
N LYS A 115 -4.10 5.37 -13.85
CA LYS A 115 -5.57 5.35 -13.95
C LYS A 115 -6.19 6.68 -13.50
N GLY A 116 -5.70 7.29 -12.43
CA GLY A 116 -6.15 8.61 -11.98
C GLY A 116 -5.91 9.70 -13.02
N VAL A 117 -4.72 9.72 -13.64
CA VAL A 117 -4.37 10.64 -14.72
C VAL A 117 -5.27 10.43 -15.93
N GLU A 118 -5.50 9.18 -16.34
CA GLU A 118 -6.40 8.86 -17.45
C GLU A 118 -7.85 9.26 -17.18
N ASN A 119 -8.38 9.00 -15.99
CA ASN A 119 -9.76 9.37 -15.62
C ASN A 119 -9.94 10.88 -15.69
N LYS A 120 -8.97 11.64 -15.18
CA LYS A 120 -8.95 13.11 -15.30
C LYS A 120 -8.95 13.57 -16.76
N ARG A 121 -8.15 12.94 -17.63
CA ARG A 121 -8.13 13.23 -19.09
C ARG A 121 -9.47 12.90 -19.76
N LYS A 122 -10.15 11.85 -19.31
CA LYS A 122 -11.45 11.39 -19.83
C LYS A 122 -12.64 12.16 -19.24
N GLY A 123 -12.42 13.13 -18.36
CA GLY A 123 -13.49 13.89 -17.68
C GLY A 123 -14.34 13.04 -16.73
N LYS A 124 -13.87 11.83 -16.36
CA LYS A 124 -14.58 10.94 -15.44
C LYS A 124 -14.16 11.29 -14.02
N LYS A 125 -15.14 11.69 -13.20
CA LYS A 125 -14.98 11.94 -11.76
C LYS A 125 -14.86 10.62 -11.00
#